data_AF-A0A1F5FWF0-F1
#
_entry.id   AF-A0A1F5FWF0-F1
#
_cell.length_a   1.000
_cell.length_b   1.000
_cell.length_c   1.000
_cell.angle_alpha   90.00
_cell.angle_beta   90.00
_cell.angle_gamma   90.00
#
_symmetry.space_group_name_H-M   'P 1'
#
loop_
_entity.id
_entity.type
_entity.pdbx_description
1 polymer ?
#
loop_
_entity_poly.entity_id
_entity_poly.type
_entity_poly.pdbx_seq_one_letter_code
_entity_poly.pdbx_strand_id
1 'polypeptide(L)'
;MIANLALSKEALIKQVKAVINTKDFQKAVRIPELNIKIIDERLYWGLGKNPGYVVVDVMAEKVYRVFEISEPLSDHSLCSPEMALLVFEDLQDLIQSINLYNASQAFDQVMSEIFSLGSLRDSDLAN
;
A
#
# COMPACT_ATOMS: atom_id res chain seq x y z
N MET A 1 0.46 6.90 -28.08
CA MET A 1 0.42 6.09 -26.84
C MET A 1 1.51 6.40 -25.82
N ILE A 2 2.53 7.24 -26.11
CA ILE A 2 3.65 7.49 -25.19
C ILE A 2 3.28 8.41 -24.01
N ALA A 3 2.38 9.38 -24.20
CA ALA A 3 2.00 10.33 -23.15
C ALA A 3 1.29 9.69 -21.94
N ASN A 4 0.49 8.63 -22.15
CA ASN A 4 -0.23 7.94 -21.07
C ASN A 4 0.70 7.13 -20.15
N LEU A 5 1.82 6.62 -20.68
CA LEU A 5 2.77 5.80 -19.92
C LEU A 5 3.74 6.64 -19.07
N ALA A 6 4.10 7.84 -19.51
CA ALA A 6 4.86 8.77 -18.67
C ALA A 6 4.02 9.28 -17.50
N LEU A 7 2.74 9.59 -17.77
CA LEU A 7 1.75 9.98 -16.76
C LEU A 7 1.55 8.89 -15.70
N SER A 8 1.54 7.60 -16.08
CA SER A 8 1.33 6.51 -15.12
C SER A 8 2.51 6.29 -14.17
N LYS A 9 3.76 6.35 -14.67
CA LYS A 9 4.95 6.21 -13.81
C LYS A 9 5.07 7.34 -12.79
N GLU A 10 4.90 8.59 -13.23
CA GLU A 10 4.94 9.74 -12.33
C GLU A 10 3.78 9.74 -11.33
N ALA A 11 2.58 9.34 -11.78
CA ALA A 11 1.42 9.18 -10.90
C ALA A 11 1.64 8.09 -9.85
N LEU A 12 2.25 6.96 -10.23
CA LEU A 12 2.62 5.88 -9.30
C LEU A 12 3.54 6.37 -8.20
N ILE A 13 4.65 7.01 -8.57
CA ILE A 13 5.63 7.50 -7.61
C ILE A 13 5.00 8.53 -6.68
N LYS A 14 4.18 9.44 -7.20
CA LYS A 14 3.44 10.42 -6.39
C LYS A 14 2.46 9.76 -5.40
N GLN A 15 1.71 8.75 -5.85
CA GLN A 15 0.77 8.03 -4.98
C GLN A 15 1.49 7.23 -3.90
N VAL A 16 2.53 6.47 -4.27
CA VAL A 16 3.35 5.72 -3.30
C VAL A 16 3.97 6.68 -2.29
N LYS A 17 4.55 7.81 -2.74
CA LYS A 17 5.10 8.84 -1.86
C LYS A 17 4.07 9.38 -0.85
N ALA A 18 2.83 9.56 -1.29
CA ALA A 18 1.76 10.06 -0.43
C ALA A 18 1.33 9.05 0.64
N VAL A 19 1.38 7.74 0.34
CA VAL A 19 0.85 6.70 1.25
C VAL A 19 1.92 5.99 2.08
N ILE A 20 3.17 5.88 1.60
CA ILE A 20 4.22 5.04 2.21
C ILE A 20 4.53 5.43 3.66
N ASN A 21 4.38 6.70 4.00
CA ASN A 21 4.61 7.24 5.34
C ASN A 21 3.34 7.36 6.20
N THR A 22 2.19 6.92 5.69
CA THR A 22 0.94 6.95 6.47
C THR A 22 0.92 5.79 7.47
N LYS A 23 0.39 6.05 8.67
CA LYS A 23 0.29 5.04 9.74
C LYS A 23 -0.52 3.82 9.30
N ASP A 24 -1.54 4.05 8.51
CA ASP A 24 -2.47 3.03 8.03
C ASP A 24 -1.82 2.11 7.00
N PHE A 25 -1.07 2.68 6.05
CA PHE A 25 -0.28 1.89 5.11
C PHE A 25 0.78 1.07 5.86
N GLN A 26 1.52 1.68 6.80
CA GLN A 26 2.52 1.03 7.64
C GLN A 26 1.98 -0.13 8.50
N LYS A 27 0.70 -0.09 8.86
CA LYS A 27 0.01 -1.23 9.50
C LYS A 27 -0.33 -2.31 8.48
N ALA A 28 -0.85 -1.94 7.31
CA ALA A 28 -1.22 -2.88 6.26
C ALA A 28 -0.02 -3.69 5.74
N VAL A 29 1.16 -3.07 5.58
CA VAL A 29 2.39 -3.79 5.18
C VAL A 29 2.80 -4.93 6.12
N ARG A 30 2.29 -4.95 7.36
CA ARG A 30 2.57 -6.02 8.32
C ARG A 30 1.73 -7.27 8.09
N ILE A 31 0.73 -7.20 7.21
CA ILE A 31 -0.12 -8.32 6.81
C ILE A 31 0.75 -9.24 5.91
N PRO A 32 1.16 -10.43 6.38
CA PRO A 32 2.10 -11.29 5.66
C PRO A 32 1.62 -11.65 4.25
N GLU A 33 0.31 -11.75 4.06
CA GLU A 33 -0.35 -12.14 2.81
C GLU A 33 -0.15 -11.11 1.69
N LEU A 34 0.12 -9.85 2.02
CA LEU A 34 0.32 -8.80 1.02
C LEU A 34 1.73 -8.84 0.39
N ASN A 35 2.70 -9.48 1.05
CA ASN A 35 4.09 -9.60 0.60
C ASN A 35 4.73 -8.24 0.23
N ILE A 36 4.55 -7.25 1.11
CA ILE A 36 5.06 -5.90 0.93
C ILE A 36 6.05 -5.60 2.06
N LYS A 37 7.12 -4.87 1.75
CA LYS A 37 8.06 -4.34 2.75
C LYS A 37 8.44 -2.91 2.42
N ILE A 38 8.77 -2.12 3.45
CA ILE A 38 9.27 -0.76 3.30
C ILE A 38 10.65 -0.68 3.93
N ILE A 39 11.64 -0.27 3.15
CA ILE A 39 13.05 -0.15 3.58
C ILE A 39 13.62 1.10 2.93
N ASP A 40 14.19 2.01 3.72
CA ASP A 40 14.85 3.23 3.21
C ASP A 40 14.02 4.02 2.17
N GLU A 41 12.75 4.28 2.49
CA GLU A 41 11.77 4.95 1.60
C GLU A 41 11.47 4.25 0.27
N ARG A 42 11.82 2.96 0.18
CA ARG A 42 11.49 2.11 -0.96
C ARG A 42 10.38 1.15 -0.60
N LEU A 43 9.42 1.01 -1.51
CA LEU A 43 8.38 0.01 -1.42
C LEU A 43 8.81 -1.25 -2.19
N TYR A 44 8.99 -2.36 -1.49
CA TYR A 44 9.22 -3.67 -2.08
C TYR A 44 7.91 -4.43 -2.10
N TRP A 45 7.49 -4.90 -3.26
CA TRP A 45 6.29 -5.69 -3.42
C TRP A 45 6.59 -6.99 -4.16
N GLY A 46 6.37 -8.11 -3.50
CA GLY A 46 6.60 -9.42 -4.09
C GLY A 46 5.59 -9.76 -5.19
N LEU A 47 6.08 -10.34 -6.28
CA LEU A 47 5.31 -10.69 -7.48
C LEU A 47 4.45 -11.97 -7.31
N GLY A 48 3.91 -12.18 -6.11
CA GLY A 48 3.07 -13.32 -5.76
C GLY A 48 3.79 -14.67 -5.96
N LYS A 49 3.33 -15.46 -6.94
CA LYS A 49 3.90 -16.77 -7.27
C LYS A 49 5.22 -16.69 -8.05
N ASN A 50 5.52 -15.54 -8.64
CA ASN A 50 6.78 -15.35 -9.34
C ASN A 50 7.86 -14.92 -8.35
N PRO A 51 9.07 -15.49 -8.42
CA PRO A 51 10.18 -15.03 -7.61
C PRO A 51 10.52 -13.58 -7.98
N GLY A 52 10.75 -12.76 -6.96
CA GLY A 52 11.17 -11.38 -7.09
C GLY A 52 10.21 -10.36 -6.54
N TYR A 53 10.69 -9.13 -6.54
CA TYR A 53 10.05 -7.95 -6.03
C TYR A 53 10.07 -6.86 -7.08
N VAL A 54 8.99 -6.08 -7.12
CA VAL A 54 9.02 -4.75 -7.70
C VAL A 54 9.39 -3.77 -6.61
N VAL A 55 10.32 -2.87 -6.93
CA VAL A 55 10.82 -1.86 -6.00
C VAL A 55 10.44 -0.51 -6.55
N VAL A 56 9.61 0.24 -5.83
CA VAL A 56 9.34 1.65 -6.11
C VAL A 56 10.28 2.48 -5.23
N ASP A 57 11.32 3.05 -5.85
CA ASP A 57 12.23 3.98 -5.19
C ASP A 57 11.69 5.40 -5.37
N VAL A 58 11.11 5.92 -4.29
CA VAL A 58 10.44 7.21 -4.26
C VAL A 58 11.44 8.37 -4.36
N MET A 59 12.66 8.18 -3.88
CA MET A 59 13.71 9.20 -3.89
C MET A 59 14.39 9.32 -5.25
N ALA A 60 14.66 8.16 -5.88
CA ALA A 60 15.24 8.11 -7.22
C ALA A 60 14.19 8.25 -8.34
N GLU A 61 12.90 8.28 -8.01
CA GLU A 61 11.78 8.32 -8.95
C GLU A 61 11.87 7.22 -10.03
N LYS A 62 12.26 6.02 -9.59
CA LYS A 62 12.52 4.86 -10.44
C LYS A 62 11.80 3.62 -9.92
N VAL A 63 11.43 2.74 -10.84
CA VAL A 63 10.79 1.47 -10.56
C VAL A 63 11.71 0.36 -11.06
N TYR A 64 12.04 -0.57 -10.18
CA TYR A 64 12.97 -1.66 -10.46
C TYR A 64 12.28 -3.01 -10.26
N ARG A 65 12.87 -4.05 -10.84
CA ARG A 65 12.58 -5.43 -10.55
C ARG A 65 13.85 -6.11 -10.05
N VAL A 66 13.75 -6.76 -8.90
CA VAL A 66 14.85 -7.53 -8.29
C VAL A 66 14.36 -8.93 -7.95
N PHE A 67 15.25 -9.90 -7.85
CA PHE A 67 14.88 -11.24 -7.38
C PHE A 67 14.83 -11.31 -5.86
N GLU A 68 15.68 -10.52 -5.20
CA GLU A 68 15.81 -10.49 -3.75
C GLU A 68 15.90 -9.05 -3.23
N ILE A 69 15.47 -8.85 -1.99
CA ILE A 69 15.47 -7.52 -1.35
C ILE A 69 16.91 -6.99 -1.15
N SER A 70 17.87 -7.89 -0.96
CA SER A 70 19.30 -7.58 -0.81
C SER A 70 20.00 -7.22 -2.12
N GLU A 71 19.36 -7.39 -3.26
CA GLU A 71 19.97 -7.12 -4.56
C GLU A 71 20.17 -5.60 -4.76
N PRO A 72 21.36 -5.17 -5.22
CA PRO A 72 21.60 -3.76 -5.48
C PRO A 72 20.76 -3.26 -6.66
N LEU A 73 20.15 -2.08 -6.51
CA LEU A 73 19.38 -1.44 -7.57
C LEU A 73 20.33 -0.90 -8.65
N SER A 74 20.12 -1.30 -9.90
CA SER A 74 20.92 -0.87 -11.05
C SER A 74 20.02 -0.48 -12.23
N ASP A 75 20.58 0.21 -13.22
CA ASP A 75 19.84 0.59 -14.42
C ASP A 75 19.39 -0.63 -15.26
N HIS A 76 20.09 -1.77 -15.14
CA HIS A 76 19.66 -3.03 -15.77
C HIS A 76 18.43 -3.66 -15.11
N SER A 77 18.16 -3.28 -13.86
CA SER A 77 17.03 -3.76 -13.07
C SER A 77 15.78 -2.88 -13.28
N LEU A 78 15.84 -1.84 -14.11
CA LEU A 78 14.71 -0.95 -14.34
C LEU A 78 13.56 -1.69 -15.01
N CYS A 79 12.36 -1.51 -14.47
CA CYS A 79 11.15 -2.03 -15.11
C CYS A 79 10.91 -1.33 -16.44
N SER A 80 10.41 -2.09 -17.42
CA SER A 80 9.85 -1.48 -18.63
C SER A 80 8.62 -0.63 -18.26
N PRO A 81 8.27 0.38 -19.07
CA PRO A 81 7.08 1.19 -18.84
C PRO A 81 5.80 0.37 -18.71
N GLU A 82 5.65 -0.73 -19.46
CA GLU A 82 4.47 -1.61 -19.36
C GLU A 82 4.38 -2.30 -18.00
N MET A 83 5.50 -2.83 -17.49
CA MET A 83 5.54 -3.46 -16.17
C MET A 83 5.24 -2.44 -15.05
N ALA A 84 5.78 -1.23 -15.16
CA ALA A 84 5.51 -0.17 -14.19
C ALA A 84 4.03 0.25 -14.16
N LEU A 85 3.34 0.22 -15.31
CA LEU A 85 1.91 0.48 -15.41
C LEU A 85 1.07 -0.62 -14.75
N LEU A 86 1.38 -1.89 -14.99
CA LEU A 86 0.66 -3.00 -14.34
C LEU A 86 0.79 -2.95 -12.82
N VAL A 87 2.01 -2.69 -12.33
CA VAL A 87 2.27 -2.49 -10.90
C VAL A 87 1.48 -1.30 -10.36
N PHE A 88 1.32 -0.25 -11.15
CA PHE A 88 0.53 0.91 -10.75
C PHE A 88 -0.95 0.59 -10.57
N GLU A 89 -1.54 -0.14 -11.51
CA GLU A 89 -2.95 -0.57 -11.43
C GLU A 89 -3.16 -1.47 -10.19
N ASP A 90 -2.31 -2.49 -10.00
CA ASP A 90 -2.44 -3.37 -8.84
C ASP A 90 -2.23 -2.61 -7.52
N LEU A 91 -1.30 -1.64 -7.48
CA LEU A 91 -1.02 -0.87 -6.27
C LEU A 91 -2.14 0.12 -5.95
N GLN A 92 -2.82 0.65 -6.96
CA GLN A 92 -4.02 1.46 -6.76
C GLN A 92 -5.14 0.64 -6.13
N ASP A 93 -5.37 -0.57 -6.63
CA ASP A 93 -6.38 -1.47 -6.09
C ASP A 93 -6.05 -1.86 -4.64
N LEU A 94 -4.77 -2.08 -4.34
CA LEU A 94 -4.30 -2.32 -2.98
C LEU A 94 -4.55 -1.11 -2.07
N ILE A 95 -4.14 0.11 -2.49
CA ILE A 95 -4.36 1.33 -1.69
C ILE A 95 -5.86 1.52 -1.43
N GLN A 96 -6.70 1.33 -2.45
CA GLN A 96 -8.14 1.40 -2.29
C GLN A 96 -8.66 0.35 -1.31
N SER A 97 -8.18 -0.89 -1.42
CA SER A 97 -8.56 -1.97 -0.51
C SER A 97 -8.15 -1.70 0.94
N ILE A 98 -6.95 -1.14 1.15
CA ILE A 98 -6.48 -0.71 2.49
C ILE A 98 -7.36 0.42 3.02
N ASN A 99 -7.68 1.42 2.21
CA ASN A 99 -8.54 2.53 2.61
C ASN A 99 -9.95 2.05 2.97
N LEU A 100 -10.51 1.12 2.20
CA LEU A 100 -11.81 0.49 2.49
C LEU A 100 -11.78 -0.34 3.78
N TYR A 101 -10.72 -1.13 3.99
CA TYR A 101 -10.53 -1.91 5.21
C TYR A 101 -10.45 -1.02 6.46
N ASN A 102 -9.67 0.07 6.40
CA ASN A 102 -9.55 1.01 7.51
C ASN A 102 -10.86 1.75 7.77
N ALA A 103 -11.59 2.14 6.72
CA ALA A 103 -12.91 2.74 6.86
C ALA A 103 -13.91 1.76 7.53
N SER A 104 -13.86 0.48 7.18
CA SER A 104 -14.68 -0.56 7.82
C SER A 104 -14.33 -0.75 9.29
N GLN A 105 -13.05 -0.83 9.65
CA GLN A 105 -12.61 -0.96 11.04
C GLN A 105 -13.02 0.24 11.89
N ALA A 106 -12.90 1.45 11.34
CA ALA A 106 -13.34 2.67 12.01
C ALA A 106 -14.86 2.65 12.25
N PHE A 107 -15.64 2.16 11.29
CA PHE A 107 -17.09 2.01 11.43
C PHE A 107 -17.46 1.00 12.53
N ASP A 108 -16.85 -0.18 12.54
CA ASP A 108 -17.11 -1.21 13.56
C ASP A 108 -16.78 -0.71 14.97
N GLN A 109 -15.70 0.05 15.12
CA GLN A 109 -15.29 0.65 16.39
C GLN A 109 -16.32 1.70 16.86
N VAL A 110 -16.76 2.60 15.97
CA VAL A 110 -17.80 3.60 16.28
C VAL A 110 -19.12 2.92 16.68
N MET A 111 -19.54 1.88 15.97
CA MET A 111 -20.76 1.14 16.30
C MET A 111 -20.65 0.45 17.67
N SER A 112 -19.50 -0.16 17.99
CA SER A 112 -19.26 -0.76 19.30
C SER A 112 -19.30 0.26 20.45
N GLU A 113 -18.77 1.46 20.25
CA GLU A 113 -18.83 2.55 21.23
C GLU A 113 -20.26 3.06 21.43
N ILE A 114 -21.03 3.22 20.35
CA ILE A 114 -22.46 3.60 20.42
C ILE A 114 -23.26 2.57 21.21
N PHE A 115 -23.08 1.27 20.94
CA PHE A 115 -23.79 0.22 21.67
C PHE A 115 -23.38 0.14 23.14
N SER A 116 -22.11 0.39 23.46
CA SER A 116 -21.61 0.43 24.84
C SER A 116 -22.14 1.64 25.62
N LEU A 117 -22.25 2.80 24.97
CA LEU A 117 -22.88 3.99 25.56
C LEU A 117 -24.39 3.84 25.73
N GLY A 118 -25.05 3.09 24.84
CA GLY A 118 -26.46 2.73 24.95
C GLY A 118 -26.76 1.85 26.18
N SER A 119 -25.90 0.87 26.50
CA SER A 119 -26.12 -0.02 27.64
C SER A 119 -25.87 0.63 29.01
N LEU A 120 -25.06 1.69 29.06
CA LEU A 120 -24.85 2.48 30.28
C LEU A 120 -26.11 3.26 30.70
N ARG A 121 -26.95 3.68 29.74
CA ARG A 121 -28.21 4.39 30.03
C ARG A 121 -29.28 3.52 30.69
N ASP A 122 -29.32 2.22 30.38
CA ASP A 122 -30.29 1.29 30.98
C ASP A 122 -29.90 0.90 32.42
N SER A 123 -28.64 1.09 32.80
CA SER A 123 -28.12 0.76 34.14
C SER A 123 -28.45 1.83 35.18
N ASP A 124 -28.56 3.09 34.77
CA ASP A 124 -28.86 4.23 35.66
C ASP A 124 -30.37 4.45 35.89
N LEU A 125 -31.25 3.75 35.15
CA LEU A 125 -32.71 3.79 35.32
C LEU A 125 -33.24 2.71 36.28
N ALA A 126 -32.37 1.82 36.78
CA ALA A 126 -32.69 0.71 37.67
C ALA A 126 -32.29 0.90 39.14
N ASN A 127 -31.80 2.09 39.52
CA ASN A 127 -31.52 2.52 40.90
C ASN A 127 -32.45 3.67 41.31
#